data_AF-A0AAV5B0B2-F1
#
_entry.id   AF-A0AAV5B0B2-F1
#
_cell.length_a   1.000
_cell.length_b   1.000
_cell.length_c   1.000
_cell.angle_alpha   90.00
_cell.angle_beta   90.00
_cell.angle_gamma   90.00
#
_symmetry.space_group_name_H-M   'P 1'
#
loop_
_entity.id
_entity.type
_entity.pdbx_description
1 polymer ?
#
loop_
_entity_poly.entity_id
_entity_poly.type
_entity_poly.pdbx_seq_one_letter_code
_entity_poly.pdbx_strand_id
1 'polypeptide(L)'
;MKNIILLENHSDYYLGFEVQSPEPVFVGWDMTYDEVIALSCVEWDSPFDLDYEVYEYYYFKYPVWVGNLLFSKFEFRIHNTQRRDTAVKEYYANGNKQVEEFDFWQVHHQLEKHLTLDKSYKTREDLYSFFQKDEISFIIIYYGEPQHQYMFCNIFNTRDYFELITPIKNENNI
;
A
#
# COMPACT_ATOMS: atom_id res chain seq x y z
N MET A 1 -13.54 9.88 10.77
CA MET A 1 -13.99 9.59 9.39
C MET A 1 -13.44 8.22 9.04
N LYS A 2 -14.19 7.35 8.34
CA LYS A 2 -13.66 6.04 7.95
C LYS A 2 -12.64 6.20 6.79
N ASN A 3 -11.44 5.67 6.96
CA ASN A 3 -10.26 5.71 6.11
C ASN A 3 -10.21 4.55 5.13
N ILE A 4 -10.97 3.49 5.40
CA ILE A 4 -11.22 2.39 4.47
C ILE A 4 -12.74 2.28 4.32
N ILE A 5 -13.22 2.39 3.08
CA ILE A 5 -14.63 2.23 2.72
C ILE A 5 -14.73 1.03 1.78
N LEU A 6 -15.74 0.19 1.99
CA LEU A 6 -16.02 -0.97 1.15
C LEU A 6 -16.89 -0.57 -0.03
N LEU A 7 -16.48 -1.01 -1.21
CA LEU A 7 -17.17 -0.87 -2.47
C LEU A 7 -17.63 -2.26 -2.97
N GLU A 8 -18.32 -2.32 -4.11
CA GLU A 8 -18.84 -3.56 -4.67
C GLU A 8 -18.50 -3.70 -6.16
N ASN A 9 -18.30 -4.94 -6.61
CA ASN A 9 -18.17 -5.36 -8.02
C ASN A 9 -16.83 -5.09 -8.73
N HIS A 10 -15.74 -4.91 -7.98
CA HIS A 10 -14.39 -4.75 -8.54
C HIS A 10 -13.51 -5.97 -8.23
N SER A 11 -12.70 -6.38 -9.21
CA SER A 11 -11.83 -7.56 -9.14
C SER A 11 -10.42 -7.35 -9.73
N ASP A 12 -10.14 -6.10 -10.08
CA ASP A 12 -8.96 -5.53 -10.73
C ASP A 12 -7.80 -5.20 -9.77
N TYR A 13 -7.84 -5.74 -8.54
CA TYR A 13 -6.77 -5.61 -7.53
C TYR A 13 -5.35 -5.88 -8.07
N TYR A 14 -5.22 -6.72 -9.11
CA TYR A 14 -3.95 -7.11 -9.72
C TYR A 14 -3.46 -6.16 -10.83
N LEU A 15 -4.27 -5.20 -11.27
CA LEU A 15 -3.90 -4.27 -12.35
C LEU A 15 -3.22 -3.01 -11.80
N GLY A 16 -3.74 -2.48 -10.69
CA GLY A 16 -3.29 -1.21 -10.13
C GLY A 16 -4.34 -0.62 -9.21
N PHE A 17 -4.37 0.70 -9.17
CA PHE A 17 -5.33 1.47 -8.41
C PHE A 17 -5.71 2.77 -9.11
N GLU A 18 -6.82 3.38 -8.70
CA GLU A 18 -7.28 4.65 -9.26
C GLU A 18 -7.32 5.74 -8.20
N VAL A 19 -6.60 6.83 -8.43
CA VAL A 19 -6.65 8.04 -7.61
C VAL A 19 -7.89 8.84 -8.00
N GLN A 20 -8.77 9.10 -7.02
CA GLN A 20 -10.05 9.78 -7.20
C GLN A 20 -9.90 11.31 -7.24
N SER A 21 -8.97 11.81 -8.05
CA SER A 21 -8.79 13.24 -8.34
C SER A 21 -9.92 13.78 -9.24
N PRO A 22 -10.05 15.13 -9.39
CA PRO A 22 -11.03 15.71 -10.31
C PRO A 22 -10.98 15.15 -11.73
N GLU A 23 -9.77 14.81 -12.20
CA GLU A 23 -9.54 13.92 -13.33
C GLU A 23 -8.95 12.61 -12.77
N PRO A 24 -9.67 11.48 -12.80
CA PRO A 24 -9.20 10.22 -12.24
C PRO A 24 -7.89 9.76 -12.89
N VAL A 25 -6.96 9.27 -12.07
CA VAL A 25 -5.64 8.80 -12.54
C VAL A 25 -5.49 7.34 -12.17
N PHE A 26 -5.37 6.48 -13.17
CA PHE A 26 -5.02 5.08 -12.97
C PHE A 26 -3.50 4.93 -12.82
N VAL A 27 -3.07 4.21 -11.79
CA VAL A 27 -1.68 3.89 -11.47
C VAL A 27 -1.51 2.38 -11.49
N GLY A 28 -0.75 1.88 -12.46
CA GLY A 28 -0.44 0.45 -12.56
C GLY A 28 0.62 0.05 -11.53
N TRP A 29 0.59 -1.21 -11.08
CA TRP A 29 1.60 -1.72 -10.14
C TRP A 29 3.03 -1.67 -10.67
N ASP A 30 3.20 -1.65 -12.00
CA ASP A 30 4.50 -1.63 -12.67
C ASP A 30 5.08 -0.21 -12.80
N MET A 31 4.34 0.84 -12.42
CA MET A 31 4.86 2.22 -12.44
C MET A 31 5.99 2.38 -11.43
N THR A 32 7.07 2.99 -11.90
CA THR A 32 8.27 3.27 -11.11
C THR A 32 8.05 4.37 -10.08
N TYR A 33 8.92 4.45 -9.08
CA TYR A 33 8.87 5.57 -8.12
C TYR A 33 8.92 6.93 -8.80
N ASP A 34 9.80 7.11 -9.80
CA ASP A 34 9.90 8.39 -10.53
C ASP A 34 8.61 8.74 -11.29
N GLU A 35 7.99 7.75 -11.94
CA GLU A 35 6.72 7.95 -12.65
C GLU A 35 5.58 8.30 -11.69
N VAL A 36 5.50 7.62 -10.53
CA VAL A 36 4.47 7.89 -9.52
C VAL A 36 4.68 9.26 -8.88
N ILE A 37 5.92 9.64 -8.54
CA ILE A 37 6.23 10.95 -7.94
C ILE A 37 5.93 12.11 -8.92
N ALA A 38 6.07 11.89 -10.22
CA ALA A 38 5.77 12.90 -11.23
C ALA A 38 4.27 13.21 -11.37
N LEU A 39 3.38 12.38 -10.79
CA LEU A 39 1.94 12.61 -10.83
C LEU A 39 1.55 13.84 -10.01
N SER A 40 0.71 14.70 -10.59
CA SER A 40 0.24 15.93 -9.93
C SER A 40 -0.60 15.67 -8.66
N CYS A 41 -1.10 14.44 -8.49
CA CYS A 41 -1.86 13.98 -7.35
C CYS A 41 -1.01 13.41 -6.20
N VAL A 42 0.32 13.36 -6.35
CA VAL A 42 1.26 12.87 -5.33
C VAL A 42 2.01 14.03 -4.68
N GLU A 43 2.19 13.96 -3.36
CA GLU A 43 2.94 14.95 -2.58
C GLU A 43 3.95 14.27 -1.65
N TRP A 44 5.02 14.99 -1.37
CA TRP A 44 6.09 14.57 -0.46
C TRP A 44 5.74 14.99 0.97
N ASP A 45 5.77 14.06 1.93
CA ASP A 45 5.36 14.29 3.33
C ASP A 45 6.53 14.68 4.27
N SER A 46 7.78 14.79 3.77
CA SER A 46 9.06 14.98 4.51
C SER A 46 9.88 13.68 4.65
N PRO A 47 11.23 13.74 4.82
CA PRO A 47 11.97 12.55 5.22
C PRO A 47 11.64 12.25 6.69
N PHE A 48 11.51 10.96 7.02
CA PHE A 48 11.52 10.51 8.40
C PHE A 48 12.91 9.91 8.67
N ASP A 49 13.63 10.51 9.60
CA ASP A 49 14.95 10.04 10.02
C ASP A 49 14.75 9.11 11.22
N LEU A 50 14.88 7.80 11.01
CA LEU A 50 14.90 6.80 12.08
C LEU A 50 16.34 6.37 12.33
N ASP A 51 17.12 7.24 12.97
CA ASP A 51 18.49 7.09 13.51
C ASP A 51 19.58 6.43 12.61
N TYR A 52 19.25 5.75 11.52
CA TYR A 52 20.11 4.91 10.67
C TYR A 52 19.57 4.67 9.24
N GLU A 53 18.30 4.99 8.92
CA GLU A 53 17.74 4.91 7.57
C GLU A 53 16.94 6.17 7.21
N VAL A 54 17.28 6.81 6.09
CA VAL A 54 16.54 7.95 5.54
C VAL A 54 15.52 7.43 4.54
N TYR A 55 14.25 7.54 4.90
CA TYR A 55 13.14 7.23 4.03
C TYR A 55 12.53 8.51 3.47
N GLU A 56 12.18 8.50 2.18
CA GLU A 56 11.32 9.54 1.61
C GLU A 56 9.87 9.04 1.59
N TYR A 57 8.99 9.82 2.23
CA TYR A 57 7.57 9.51 2.35
C TYR A 57 6.76 10.32 1.34
N TYR A 58 5.82 9.65 0.69
CA TYR A 58 4.91 10.24 -0.27
C TYR A 58 3.47 9.79 -0.02
N TYR A 59 2.51 10.65 -0.34
CA TYR A 59 1.09 10.33 -0.25
C TYR A 59 0.32 10.83 -1.47
N PHE A 60 -0.79 10.17 -1.76
CA PHE A 60 -1.78 10.63 -2.72
C PHE A 60 -2.73 11.63 -2.05
N LYS A 61 -2.91 12.81 -2.64
CA LYS A 61 -3.78 13.89 -2.12
C LYS A 61 -5.26 13.54 -2.05
N TYR A 62 -5.68 12.60 -2.87
CA TYR A 62 -7.07 12.23 -3.06
C TYR A 62 -7.28 10.77 -2.63
N PRO A 63 -8.52 10.37 -2.31
CA PRO A 63 -8.82 8.99 -2.01
C PRO A 63 -8.37 8.05 -3.13
N VAL A 64 -7.88 6.87 -2.75
CA VAL A 64 -7.36 5.87 -3.69
C VAL A 64 -8.22 4.63 -3.67
N TRP A 65 -8.61 4.19 -4.84
CA TRP A 65 -9.42 3.00 -5.05
C TRP A 65 -8.54 1.80 -5.45
N VAL A 66 -8.58 0.73 -4.66
CA VAL A 66 -7.94 -0.55 -4.97
C VAL A 66 -8.98 -1.68 -4.88
N GLY A 67 -9.39 -2.21 -6.03
CA GLY A 67 -10.42 -3.26 -6.07
C GLY A 67 -11.70 -2.82 -5.36
N ASN A 68 -12.11 -3.42 -4.25
CA ASN A 68 -13.30 -2.96 -3.50
C ASN A 68 -12.96 -2.10 -2.26
N LEU A 69 -11.75 -1.58 -2.16
CA LEU A 69 -11.31 -0.76 -1.03
C LEU A 69 -11.06 0.68 -1.48
N LEU A 70 -11.67 1.65 -0.80
CA LEU A 70 -11.39 3.06 -0.97
C LEU A 70 -10.64 3.59 0.25
N PHE A 71 -9.41 4.03 0.04
CA PHE A 71 -8.49 4.55 1.05
C PHE A 71 -8.52 6.08 1.07
N SER A 72 -8.72 6.71 2.23
CA SER A 72 -8.68 8.18 2.34
C SER A 72 -7.24 8.74 2.37
N LYS A 73 -6.30 7.97 2.92
CA LYS A 73 -4.86 8.25 2.91
C LYS A 73 -4.14 7.00 2.41
N PHE A 74 -3.49 7.13 1.26
CA PHE A 74 -2.72 6.08 0.62
C PHE A 74 -1.32 6.60 0.36
N GLU A 75 -0.32 5.82 0.75
CA GLU A 75 1.04 6.29 0.94
C GLU A 75 2.02 5.25 0.41
N PHE A 76 3.24 5.69 0.12
CA PHE A 76 4.36 4.82 -0.20
C PHE A 76 5.66 5.48 0.28
N ARG A 77 6.72 4.67 0.38
CA ARG A 77 8.03 5.15 0.81
C ARG A 77 9.15 4.61 -0.07
N ILE A 78 10.23 5.37 -0.14
CA ILE A 78 11.46 4.99 -0.82
C ILE A 78 12.50 4.59 0.23
N HIS A 79 12.86 3.30 0.24
CA HIS A 79 13.91 2.76 1.11
C HIS A 79 15.32 3.05 0.57
N ASN A 80 15.50 3.01 -0.75
CA ASN A 80 16.77 3.28 -1.40
C ASN A 80 16.59 4.45 -2.37
N THR A 81 16.96 5.65 -1.93
CA THR A 81 16.81 6.88 -2.73
C THR A 81 17.62 6.89 -4.03
N GLN A 82 18.59 5.98 -4.19
CA GLN A 82 19.39 5.81 -5.40
C GLN A 82 18.72 4.95 -6.48
N ARG A 83 17.61 4.25 -6.16
CA ARG A 83 16.89 3.35 -7.07
C ARG A 83 15.41 3.71 -7.13
N ARG A 84 15.10 4.70 -7.98
CA ARG A 84 13.72 5.17 -8.24
C ARG A 84 13.16 4.68 -9.59
N ASP A 85 14.01 4.06 -10.39
CA ASP A 85 13.73 3.44 -11.69
C ASP A 85 13.01 2.08 -11.59
N THR A 86 12.60 1.68 -10.39
CA THR A 86 11.91 0.41 -10.14
C THR A 86 10.47 0.64 -9.75
N ALA A 87 9.60 -0.33 -10.07
CA ALA A 87 8.23 -0.36 -9.62
C ALA A 87 8.12 -0.19 -8.10
N VAL A 88 7.12 0.57 -7.64
CA VAL A 88 6.88 0.77 -6.21
C VAL A 88 6.55 -0.56 -5.54
N LYS A 89 7.29 -0.89 -4.48
CA LYS A 89 7.22 -2.22 -3.83
C LYS A 89 6.19 -2.32 -2.71
N GLU A 90 5.95 -1.24 -1.99
CA GLU A 90 5.05 -1.20 -0.85
C GLU A 90 4.21 0.07 -0.92
N TYR A 91 2.89 -0.12 -0.92
CA TYR A 91 1.93 0.92 -0.62
C TYR A 91 1.23 0.59 0.69
N TYR A 92 0.81 1.60 1.41
CA TYR A 92 0.14 1.41 2.68
C TYR A 92 -0.91 2.46 2.96
N ALA A 93 -1.91 2.05 3.74
CA ALA A 93 -2.95 2.91 4.25
C ALA A 93 -3.01 2.76 5.77
N ASN A 94 -2.67 3.84 6.45
CA ASN A 94 -2.95 3.98 7.86
C ASN A 94 -4.47 4.08 8.03
N GLY A 95 -5.08 2.97 8.45
CA GLY A 95 -6.51 2.90 8.62
C GLY A 95 -6.99 3.69 9.82
N ASN A 96 -8.27 3.54 10.08
CA ASN A 96 -8.98 4.33 11.07
C ASN A 96 -8.48 4.11 12.49
N LYS A 97 -8.43 5.19 13.27
CA LYS A 97 -8.43 5.10 14.73
C LYS A 97 -9.86 4.82 15.21
N GLN A 98 -10.00 4.14 16.34
CA GLN A 98 -11.29 3.80 16.95
C GLN A 98 -12.15 2.87 16.08
N VAL A 99 -11.51 1.90 15.42
CA VAL A 99 -12.22 0.81 14.74
C VAL A 99 -12.43 -0.37 15.67
N GLU A 100 -13.47 -1.13 15.35
CA GLU A 100 -13.78 -2.37 16.04
C GLU A 100 -13.31 -3.58 15.24
N GLU A 101 -13.18 -4.72 15.91
CA GLU A 101 -12.92 -6.02 15.26
C GLU A 101 -13.93 -6.31 14.14
N PHE A 102 -15.16 -5.81 14.24
CA PHE A 102 -16.16 -5.90 13.19
C PHE A 102 -15.70 -5.26 11.87
N ASP A 103 -15.11 -4.07 11.90
CA ASP A 103 -14.63 -3.38 10.68
C ASP A 103 -13.55 -4.21 9.96
N PHE A 104 -12.67 -4.87 10.72
CA PHE A 104 -11.67 -5.78 10.18
C PHE A 104 -12.31 -6.94 9.42
N TRP A 105 -13.29 -7.62 10.04
CA TRP A 105 -13.95 -8.76 9.41
C TRP A 105 -14.73 -8.37 8.14
N GLN A 106 -15.27 -7.15 8.08
CA GLN A 106 -15.90 -6.66 6.86
C GLN A 106 -14.89 -6.53 5.70
N VAL A 107 -13.70 -5.99 5.95
CA VAL A 107 -12.62 -5.90 4.94
C VAL A 107 -12.11 -7.29 4.58
N HIS A 108 -11.86 -8.14 5.58
CA HIS A 108 -11.42 -9.52 5.40
C HIS A 108 -12.34 -10.27 4.42
N HIS A 109 -13.64 -10.31 4.70
CA HIS A 109 -14.60 -11.04 3.86
C HIS A 109 -14.77 -10.40 2.49
N GLN A 110 -14.56 -9.09 2.35
CA GLN A 110 -14.60 -8.44 1.04
C GLN A 110 -13.41 -8.85 0.17
N LEU A 111 -12.21 -8.94 0.76
CA LEU A 111 -11.02 -9.40 0.07
C LEU A 111 -11.09 -10.90 -0.28
N GLU A 112 -11.59 -11.72 0.64
CA GLU A 112 -11.75 -13.18 0.46
C GLU A 112 -12.62 -13.57 -0.75
N LYS A 113 -13.54 -12.68 -1.18
CA LYS A 113 -14.34 -12.91 -2.39
C LYS A 113 -13.54 -12.88 -3.69
N HIS A 114 -12.38 -12.23 -3.70
CA HIS A 114 -11.65 -11.91 -4.93
C HIS A 114 -10.16 -12.26 -4.90
N LEU A 115 -9.59 -12.42 -3.71
CA LEU A 115 -8.19 -12.75 -3.47
C LEU A 115 -8.08 -14.11 -2.75
N THR A 116 -6.96 -14.80 -2.96
CA THR A 116 -6.68 -16.04 -2.23
C THR A 116 -6.21 -15.70 -0.82
N LEU A 117 -6.90 -16.18 0.21
CA LEU A 117 -6.45 -16.09 1.59
C LEU A 117 -5.31 -17.10 1.81
N ASP A 118 -4.11 -16.60 2.12
CA ASP A 118 -2.96 -17.43 2.47
C ASP A 118 -3.00 -17.81 3.96
N LYS A 119 -3.20 -16.81 4.82
CA LYS A 119 -3.21 -17.01 6.26
C LYS A 119 -4.10 -16.00 6.97
N SER A 120 -4.76 -16.44 8.04
CA SER A 120 -5.42 -15.57 9.00
C SER A 120 -5.16 -16.07 10.42
N TYR A 121 -4.88 -15.16 11.35
CA TYR A 121 -4.70 -15.52 12.76
C TYR A 121 -5.03 -14.35 13.70
N LYS A 122 -5.32 -14.71 14.96
CA LYS A 122 -5.57 -13.79 16.08
C LYS A 122 -4.48 -13.96 17.14
N THR A 123 -3.87 -12.87 17.60
CA THR A 123 -2.93 -12.86 18.73
C THR A 123 -3.44 -11.96 19.83
N ARG A 124 -3.93 -12.55 20.93
CA ARG A 124 -4.60 -11.82 22.02
C ARG A 124 -5.71 -10.91 21.48
N GLU A 125 -5.46 -9.61 21.35
CA GLU A 125 -6.37 -8.59 20.85
C GLU A 125 -6.25 -8.31 19.34
N ASP A 126 -5.16 -8.74 18.70
CA ASP A 126 -4.82 -8.34 17.32
C ASP A 126 -5.23 -9.40 16.29
N LEU A 127 -5.57 -8.94 15.09
CA LEU A 127 -5.96 -9.80 13.96
C LEU A 127 -5.11 -9.50 12.73
N TYR A 128 -4.76 -10.56 12.00
CA TYR A 128 -3.96 -10.47 10.80
C TYR A 128 -4.60 -11.31 9.71
N SER A 129 -4.66 -10.80 8.49
CA SER A 129 -5.00 -11.60 7.31
C SER A 129 -4.12 -11.23 6.12
N PHE A 130 -3.67 -12.27 5.44
CA PHE A 130 -2.74 -12.22 4.33
C PHE A 130 -3.46 -12.77 3.10
N PHE A 131 -3.61 -11.94 2.08
CA PHE A 131 -4.23 -12.30 0.82
C PHE A 131 -3.24 -12.12 -0.31
N GLN A 132 -3.41 -12.87 -1.39
CA GLN A 132 -2.58 -12.77 -2.58
C GLN A 132 -3.40 -12.96 -3.85
N LYS A 133 -3.01 -12.25 -4.91
CA LYS A 133 -3.44 -12.50 -6.29
C LYS A 133 -2.41 -11.94 -7.26
N ASP A 134 -1.99 -12.74 -8.25
CA ASP A 134 -1.12 -12.30 -9.35
C ASP A 134 0.09 -11.47 -8.90
N GLU A 135 0.79 -11.98 -7.88
CA GLU A 135 2.00 -11.40 -7.27
C GLU A 135 1.77 -10.02 -6.60
N ILE A 136 0.52 -9.70 -6.29
CA ILE A 136 0.15 -8.60 -5.40
C ILE A 136 -0.35 -9.21 -4.08
N SER A 137 0.27 -8.82 -2.98
CA SER A 137 -0.07 -9.32 -1.64
C SER A 137 -0.71 -8.22 -0.80
N PHE A 138 -1.80 -8.53 -0.12
CA PHE A 138 -2.49 -7.63 0.79
C PHE A 138 -2.33 -8.15 2.22
N ILE A 139 -1.94 -7.28 3.13
CA ILE A 139 -1.91 -7.56 4.56
C ILE A 139 -2.83 -6.58 5.25
N ILE A 140 -3.89 -7.09 5.87
CA ILE A 140 -4.74 -6.31 6.76
C ILE A 140 -4.43 -6.68 8.20
N ILE A 141 -4.28 -5.67 9.04
CA ILE A 141 -3.94 -5.82 10.45
C ILE A 141 -4.94 -5.00 11.25
N TYR A 142 -5.48 -5.57 12.31
CA TYR A 142 -6.25 -4.87 13.33
C TYR A 142 -5.51 -4.98 14.65
N TYR A 143 -5.24 -3.84 15.26
CA TYR A 143 -4.72 -3.76 16.62
C TYR A 143 -5.89 -3.49 17.57
N GLY A 144 -6.10 -4.39 18.53
CA GLY A 144 -7.29 -4.38 19.39
C GLY A 144 -7.06 -3.74 20.77
N GLU A 145 -5.82 -3.43 21.11
CA GLU A 145 -5.49 -2.80 22.40
C GLU A 145 -6.29 -1.50 22.60
N PRO A 146 -6.99 -1.30 23.74
CA PRO A 146 -7.91 -0.18 23.93
C PRO A 146 -7.33 1.22 23.68
N GLN A 147 -6.01 1.40 23.87
CA GLN A 147 -5.33 2.68 23.63
C GLN A 147 -4.82 2.85 22.20
N HIS A 148 -4.80 1.77 21.43
CA HIS A 148 -4.20 1.65 20.09
C HIS A 148 -5.14 0.94 19.12
N GLN A 149 -6.45 1.16 19.24
CA GLN A 149 -7.41 0.57 18.32
C GLN A 149 -7.32 1.21 16.94
N TYR A 150 -6.64 0.53 16.02
CA TYR A 150 -6.57 0.92 14.61
C TYR A 150 -6.44 -0.27 13.68
N MET A 151 -6.88 -0.08 12.44
CA MET A 151 -6.66 -1.02 11.35
C MET A 151 -5.62 -0.45 10.40
N PHE A 152 -4.86 -1.31 9.76
CA PHE A 152 -3.81 -0.95 8.81
C PHE A 152 -3.86 -1.90 7.63
N CYS A 153 -3.60 -1.38 6.42
CA CYS A 153 -3.55 -2.17 5.20
C CYS A 153 -2.22 -1.91 4.48
N ASN A 154 -1.49 -2.98 4.20
CA ASN A 154 -0.30 -2.98 3.36
C ASN A 154 -0.58 -3.70 2.05
N ILE A 155 -0.07 -3.18 0.95
CA ILE A 155 -0.14 -3.79 -0.37
C ILE A 155 1.29 -3.88 -0.91
N PHE A 156 1.73 -5.11 -1.13
CA PHE A 156 3.06 -5.41 -1.63
C PHE A 156 3.00 -5.85 -3.09
N ASN A 157 3.83 -5.22 -3.90
CA ASN A 157 4.13 -5.69 -5.24
C ASN A 157 5.30 -6.68 -5.19
N THR A 158 4.96 -7.97 -5.12
CA THR A 158 5.93 -9.07 -5.03
C THR A 158 6.37 -9.58 -6.39
N ARG A 159 6.04 -8.88 -7.49
CA ARG A 159 6.53 -9.21 -8.83
C ARG A 159 8.05 -9.07 -8.90
N ASP A 160 8.69 -9.99 -9.61
CA ASP A 160 10.11 -9.89 -9.86
C ASP A 160 10.38 -9.02 -11.10
N TYR A 161 11.18 -7.97 -10.92
CA TYR A 161 11.61 -7.07 -12.01
C TYR A 161 13.09 -7.30 -12.32
N PHE A 162 13.43 -8.53 -12.72
CA PHE A 162 14.82 -8.95 -12.99
C PHE A 162 15.53 -8.07 -14.04
N GLU A 163 14.79 -7.45 -14.95
CA GLU A 163 15.33 -6.58 -16.00
C GLU A 163 15.81 -5.22 -15.49
N LEU A 164 15.42 -4.80 -14.29
CA LEU A 164 15.77 -3.51 -13.71
C LEU A 164 17.07 -3.55 -12.89
N ILE A 165 17.74 -4.70 -12.78
CA ILE A 165 19.05 -4.78 -12.11
C ILE A 165 20.14 -4.33 -13.11
N THR A 166 20.10 -3.06 -13.52
CA THR A 166 21.31 -2.46 -14.10
C THR A 166 22.28 -2.30 -12.94
N PRO A 167 23.48 -2.93 -12.98
CA PRO A 167 24.48 -2.73 -11.93
C PRO A 167 24.74 -1.23 -11.82
N ILE A 168 24.72 -0.69 -10.60
CA ILE A 168 25.26 0.64 -10.35
C ILE A 168 26.68 0.62 -10.89
N LYS A 169 26.94 1.35 -11.98
CA LYS A 169 28.31 1.60 -12.41
C LYS A 169 28.95 2.32 -11.23
N ASN A 170 29.84 1.64 -10.51
CA ASN A 170 30.72 2.30 -9.57
C ASN A 170 31.54 3.32 -10.37
N GLU A 171 31.06 4.56 -10.44
CA GLU A 171 31.89 5.67 -10.86
C GLU A 171 32.88 5.93 -9.72
N ASN A 172 34.06 5.34 -9.93
CA ASN A 172 35.36 5.62 -9.31
C ASN A 172 35.72 4.78 -8.08
N ASN A 173 36.79 3.99 -8.21
CA ASN A 173 38.09 4.54 -7.88
C ASN A 173 39.22 3.99 -8.77
N ILE A 174 39.90 4.96 -9.39
CA ILE A 174 41.24 4.93 -9.98
C ILE A 174 42.26 4.68 -8.86
#